data_AF-A0A9D2U3P3-F1
#
_entry.id   AF-A0A9D2U3P3-F1
#
_cell.length_a   1.000
_cell.length_b   1.000
_cell.length_c   1.000
_cell.angle_alpha   90.00
_cell.angle_beta   90.00
_cell.angle_gamma   90.00
#
_symmetry.space_group_name_H-M   'P 1'
#
loop_
_entity.id
_entity.type
_entity.pdbx_description
1 polymer ?
#
loop_
_entity_poly.entity_id
_entity_poly.type
_entity_poly.pdbx_seq_one_letter_code
_entity_poly.pdbx_strand_id
1 'polypeptide(L)'
;MSFSGTVKEELQRKVDNARHCRIAELAAIIAFNGEILQDSQGKIGLRVSSENQGVIRKYFTLLGKTFKINDEVSIDERIVRKNNRFTIDVKNQETVVKVLQAVKILTADRQPAAMQGMVNQMVIQKNCCKRAFLRGAFLCAGSISDPKKFYHFEIVCTSSEKARQMQELIQSFEIDAKIV
;
A
#
# COMPACT_ATOMS: atom_id res chain seq x y z
N MET A 1 6.10 -23.31 -3.89
CA MET A 1 5.80 -21.87 -4.12
C MET A 1 4.92 -21.75 -5.35
N SER A 2 3.88 -20.90 -5.31
CA SER A 2 3.07 -20.59 -6.49
C SER A 2 3.78 -19.58 -7.40
N PHE A 3 3.40 -19.53 -8.68
CA PHE A 3 3.93 -18.52 -9.63
C PHE A 3 3.71 -17.09 -9.11
N SER A 4 2.50 -16.79 -8.63
CA SER A 4 2.17 -15.51 -7.96
C SER A 4 3.12 -15.20 -6.80
N GLY A 5 3.45 -16.20 -5.97
CA GLY A 5 4.40 -16.04 -4.86
C GLY A 5 5.77 -15.57 -5.33
N THR A 6 6.33 -16.21 -6.34
CA THR A 6 7.64 -15.83 -6.92
C THR A 6 7.64 -14.39 -7.46
N VAL A 7 6.58 -14.00 -8.19
CA VAL A 7 6.43 -12.63 -8.71
C VAL A 7 6.35 -11.62 -7.55
N LYS A 8 5.61 -11.93 -6.48
CA LYS A 8 5.54 -11.07 -5.29
C LYS A 8 6.88 -10.92 -4.60
N GLU A 9 7.67 -12.00 -4.46
CA GLU A 9 9.00 -11.93 -3.86
C GLU A 9 9.96 -11.02 -4.64
N GLU A 10 9.91 -11.06 -5.97
CA GLU A 10 10.70 -10.15 -6.82
C GLU A 10 10.28 -8.69 -6.60
N LEU A 11 8.98 -8.41 -6.67
CA LEU A 11 8.44 -7.06 -6.50
C LEU A 11 8.66 -6.49 -5.09
N GLN A 12 8.67 -7.34 -4.05
CA GLN A 12 9.01 -6.93 -2.69
C GLN A 12 10.41 -6.31 -2.61
N ARG A 13 11.39 -6.84 -3.35
CA ARG A 13 12.77 -6.31 -3.39
C ARG A 13 12.88 -4.99 -4.17
N LYS A 14 11.98 -4.71 -5.11
CA LYS A 14 12.02 -3.50 -5.96
C LYS A 14 11.56 -2.24 -5.21
N VAL A 15 12.48 -1.40 -4.74
CA VAL A 15 12.14 -0.07 -4.20
C VAL A 15 12.48 1.02 -5.21
N ASP A 16 11.59 1.99 -5.41
CA ASP A 16 11.85 3.13 -6.30
C ASP A 16 12.65 4.24 -5.61
N ASN A 17 13.56 4.88 -6.36
CA ASN A 17 14.40 5.97 -5.83
C ASN A 17 13.57 7.25 -5.62
N ALA A 18 12.68 7.55 -6.56
CA ALA A 18 11.86 8.76 -6.51
C ALA A 18 10.90 8.72 -5.32
N ARG A 19 10.84 9.82 -4.55
CA ARG A 19 9.99 9.93 -3.36
C ARG A 19 8.51 9.75 -3.69
N HIS A 20 8.03 10.32 -4.81
CA HIS A 20 6.64 10.22 -5.21
C HIS A 20 6.19 8.79 -5.53
N CYS A 21 7.06 7.95 -6.12
CA CYS A 21 6.73 6.54 -6.38
C CYS A 21 6.60 5.75 -5.07
N ARG A 22 7.48 6.03 -4.10
CA ARG A 22 7.41 5.40 -2.78
C ARG A 22 6.15 5.80 -2.02
N ILE A 23 5.74 7.07 -2.13
CA ILE A 23 4.46 7.54 -1.58
C ILE A 23 3.28 6.83 -2.26
N ALA A 24 3.30 6.66 -3.58
CA ALA A 24 2.23 5.96 -4.29
C ALA A 24 2.13 4.49 -3.90
N GLU A 25 3.26 3.79 -3.74
CA GLU A 25 3.25 2.40 -3.25
C GLU A 25 2.79 2.30 -1.79
N LEU A 26 3.19 3.24 -0.92
CA LEU A 26 2.67 3.34 0.45
C LEU A 26 1.16 3.57 0.46
N ALA A 27 0.65 4.45 -0.39
CA ALA A 27 -0.77 4.73 -0.50
C ALA A 27 -1.56 3.47 -0.87
N ALA A 28 -1.03 2.64 -1.78
CA ALA A 28 -1.65 1.36 -2.10
C ALA A 28 -1.67 0.40 -0.90
N ILE A 29 -0.54 0.25 -0.19
CA ILE A 29 -0.49 -0.63 0.99
C ILE A 29 -1.49 -0.17 2.05
N ILE A 30 -1.57 1.13 2.31
CA ILE A 30 -2.53 1.72 3.27
C ILE A 30 -3.97 1.51 2.80
N ALA A 31 -4.27 1.69 1.50
CA ALA A 31 -5.62 1.54 0.97
C ALA A 31 -6.17 0.09 1.05
N PHE A 32 -5.30 -0.92 0.98
CA PHE A 32 -5.69 -2.33 1.04
C PHE A 32 -5.54 -2.97 2.42
N ASN A 33 -4.53 -2.58 3.20
CA ASN A 33 -4.15 -3.25 4.45
C ASN A 33 -3.99 -2.30 5.64
N GLY A 34 -4.26 -1.01 5.45
CA GLY A 34 -4.12 0.02 6.47
C GLY A 34 -5.40 0.24 7.27
N GLU A 35 -5.22 0.48 8.57
CA GLU A 35 -6.25 0.85 9.52
C GLU A 35 -5.80 2.13 10.25
N ILE A 36 -6.67 3.15 10.25
CA ILE A 36 -6.47 4.35 11.05
C ILE A 36 -7.10 4.09 12.41
N LEU A 37 -6.27 4.06 13.44
CA LEU A 37 -6.69 3.83 14.81
C LEU A 37 -6.78 5.17 15.54
N GLN A 38 -7.70 5.28 16.48
CA GLN A 38 -7.74 6.40 17.41
C GLN A 38 -7.71 5.86 18.83
N ASP A 39 -6.84 6.39 19.67
CA ASP A 39 -6.81 6.03 21.09
C ASP A 39 -7.81 6.86 21.92
N SER A 40 -7.94 6.51 23.21
CA SER A 40 -8.84 7.20 24.14
C SER A 40 -8.48 8.67 24.38
N GLN A 41 -7.27 9.11 24.03
CA GLN A 41 -6.82 10.50 24.12
C GLN A 41 -7.01 11.25 22.79
N GLY A 42 -7.61 10.61 21.79
CA GLY A 42 -7.83 11.18 20.47
C GLY A 42 -6.60 11.17 19.56
N LYS A 43 -5.48 10.54 19.95
CA LYS A 43 -4.28 10.42 19.12
C LYS A 43 -4.49 9.38 18.04
N ILE A 44 -3.94 9.66 16.86
CA ILE A 44 -4.16 8.84 15.66
C ILE A 44 -2.97 7.88 15.47
N GLY A 45 -3.25 6.60 15.31
CA GLY A 45 -2.28 5.58 14.92
C GLY A 45 -2.53 5.10 13.50
N LEU A 46 -1.47 4.62 12.84
CA LEU A 46 -1.60 3.91 11.56
C LEU A 46 -1.11 2.48 11.74
N ARG A 47 -2.02 1.52 11.57
CA ARG A 47 -1.73 0.09 11.61
C ARG A 47 -1.76 -0.48 10.20
N VAL A 48 -0.82 -1.35 9.87
CA VAL A 48 -0.88 -2.18 8.67
C VAL A 48 -0.82 -3.64 9.08
N SER A 49 -1.75 -4.45 8.59
CA SER A 49 -1.79 -5.90 8.86
C SER A 49 -1.81 -6.71 7.56
N SER A 50 -1.11 -7.84 7.52
CA SER A 50 -1.10 -8.74 6.35
C SER A 50 -0.73 -10.16 6.75
N GLU A 51 -1.28 -11.16 6.05
CA GLU A 51 -0.81 -12.55 6.16
C GLU A 51 0.57 -12.74 5.53
N ASN A 52 0.99 -11.82 4.66
CA ASN A 52 2.29 -11.84 4.01
C ASN A 52 3.28 -10.90 4.75
N GLN A 53 4.24 -11.48 5.45
CA GLN A 53 5.29 -10.74 6.16
C GLN A 53 6.09 -9.81 5.23
N GLY A 54 6.26 -10.17 3.96
CA GLY A 54 6.95 -9.37 2.97
C GLY A 54 6.23 -8.04 2.65
N VAL A 55 4.90 -7.99 2.76
CA VAL A 55 4.13 -6.74 2.65
C VAL A 55 4.45 -5.80 3.82
N ILE A 56 4.53 -6.34 5.04
CA ILE A 56 4.87 -5.55 6.23
C ILE A 56 6.31 -5.02 6.16
N ARG A 57 7.27 -5.88 5.78
CA ARG A 57 8.67 -5.47 5.56
C ARG A 57 8.79 -4.41 4.46
N LYS A 58 8.04 -4.55 3.38
CA LYS A 58 7.98 -3.57 2.29
C LYS A 58 7.45 -2.22 2.77
N TYR A 59 6.33 -2.23 3.49
CA TYR A 59 5.74 -1.03 4.08
C TYR A 59 6.75 -0.29 4.98
N PHE A 60 7.40 -1.01 5.90
CA PHE A 60 8.40 -0.40 6.78
C PHE A 60 9.59 0.18 6.01
N THR A 61 10.11 -0.56 5.03
CA THR A 61 11.21 -0.09 4.18
C THR A 61 10.85 1.20 3.44
N LEU A 62 9.62 1.28 2.92
CA LEU A 62 9.12 2.47 2.25
C LEU A 62 8.97 3.65 3.22
N LEU A 63 8.47 3.42 4.44
CA LEU A 63 8.39 4.45 5.48
C LEU A 63 9.77 5.03 5.81
N GLY A 64 10.72 4.17 6.17
CA GLY A 64 12.09 4.58 6.55
C GLY A 64 12.77 5.36 5.43
N LYS A 65 12.73 4.84 4.20
CA LYS A 65 13.33 5.54 3.05
C LYS A 65 12.63 6.87 2.76
N THR A 66 11.30 6.96 2.86
CA THR A 66 10.51 8.12 2.40
C THR A 66 10.50 9.27 3.39
N PHE A 67 10.47 8.96 4.68
CA PHE A 67 10.34 9.95 5.76
C PHE A 67 11.60 10.08 6.61
N LYS A 68 12.67 9.34 6.28
CA LYS A 68 13.93 9.30 7.04
C LYS A 68 13.68 8.98 8.51
N ILE A 69 12.80 8.02 8.75
CA ILE A 69 12.56 7.50 10.10
C ILE A 69 13.80 6.67 10.43
N ASN A 70 14.72 7.27 11.19
CA ASN A 70 15.88 6.59 11.73
C ASN A 70 15.38 5.72 12.89
N ASP A 71 15.38 4.41 12.71
CA ASP A 71 15.04 3.48 13.77
C ASP A 71 16.29 2.71 14.16
N GLU A 72 16.69 2.84 15.42
CA GLU A 72 17.74 2.05 16.06
C GLU A 72 17.30 0.58 16.27
N VAL A 73 16.00 0.32 16.16
CA VAL A 73 15.33 -0.97 16.41
C VAL A 73 15.10 -1.72 15.10
N SER A 74 15.42 -3.02 15.08
CA SER A 74 15.24 -3.85 13.88
C SER A 74 13.77 -3.98 13.48
N ILE A 75 13.50 -4.11 12.17
CA ILE A 75 12.13 -4.21 11.64
C ILE A 75 11.39 -5.41 12.26
N ASP A 76 12.08 -6.53 12.37
CA ASP A 76 11.48 -7.79 12.82
C ASP A 76 11.05 -7.72 14.30
N GLU A 77 11.72 -6.91 15.14
CA GLU A 77 11.30 -6.64 16.52
C GLU A 77 9.97 -5.86 16.62
N ARG A 78 9.59 -5.14 15.56
CA ARG A 78 8.34 -4.37 15.51
C ARG A 78 7.17 -5.14 14.91
N ILE A 79 7.44 -6.25 14.22
CA ILE A 79 6.40 -7.04 13.58
C ILE A 79 5.80 -7.98 14.62
N VAL A 80 4.52 -7.76 14.93
CA VAL A 80 3.76 -8.66 15.81
C VAL A 80 2.97 -9.64 14.97
N ARG A 81 3.11 -10.95 15.24
CA ARG A 81 2.26 -11.98 14.64
C ARG A 81 1.08 -12.28 15.57
N LYS A 82 -0.14 -12.02 15.11
CA LYS A 82 -1.38 -12.31 15.84
C LYS A 82 -2.46 -12.78 14.86
N ASN A 83 -3.21 -13.82 15.21
CA ASN A 83 -4.29 -14.38 14.38
C ASN A 83 -3.84 -14.65 12.92
N ASN A 84 -2.66 -15.27 12.78
CA ASN A 84 -2.01 -15.56 11.50
C ASN A 84 -1.68 -14.34 10.61
N ARG A 85 -1.72 -13.12 11.15
CA ARG A 85 -1.35 -11.89 10.45
C ARG A 85 -0.14 -11.24 11.12
N PHE A 86 0.74 -10.70 10.30
CA PHE A 86 1.82 -9.82 10.70
C PHE A 86 1.28 -8.38 10.76
N THR A 87 1.60 -7.66 11.83
CA THR A 87 1.10 -6.31 12.08
C THR A 87 2.24 -5.39 12.45
N ILE A 88 2.17 -4.14 11.99
CA ILE A 88 3.05 -3.06 12.45
C ILE A 88 2.25 -1.79 12.70
N ASP A 89 2.55 -1.14 13.82
CA ASP A 89 1.89 0.08 14.25
C ASP A 89 2.86 1.27 14.19
N VAL A 90 2.44 2.33 13.51
CA VAL A 90 3.09 3.64 13.59
C VAL A 90 2.31 4.48 14.60
N LYS A 91 2.93 4.76 15.76
CA LYS A 91 2.30 5.47 16.89
C LYS A 91 2.81 6.90 17.09
N ASN A 92 4.00 7.22 16.58
CA ASN A 92 4.54 8.58 16.64
C ASN A 92 3.63 9.52 15.84
N GLN A 93 3.00 10.49 16.52
CA GLN A 93 2.00 11.37 15.94
C GLN A 93 2.53 12.19 14.77
N GLU A 94 3.77 12.68 14.88
CA GLU A 94 4.39 13.47 13.82
C GLU A 94 4.57 12.62 12.55
N THR A 95 5.04 11.37 12.71
CA THR A 95 5.18 10.43 11.60
C THR A 95 3.83 10.06 10.99
N VAL A 96 2.83 9.74 11.81
CA VAL A 96 1.48 9.39 11.32
C VAL A 96 0.90 10.52 10.48
N VAL A 97 0.92 11.76 11.00
CA VAL A 97 0.42 12.93 10.28
C VAL A 97 1.20 13.13 8.97
N LYS A 98 2.53 13.05 8.99
CA LYS A 98 3.36 13.16 7.77
C LYS A 98 3.00 12.11 6.72
N VAL A 99 2.79 10.87 7.14
CA VAL A 99 2.41 9.76 6.22
C VAL A 99 1.04 10.05 5.62
N LEU A 100 0.03 10.30 6.45
CA LEU A 100 -1.36 10.53 6.01
C LEU A 100 -1.48 11.76 5.10
N GLN A 101 -0.71 12.82 5.36
CA GLN A 101 -0.64 14.00 4.49
C GLN A 101 0.04 13.70 3.16
N ALA A 102 1.13 12.93 3.18
CA ALA A 102 1.86 12.56 1.96
C ALA A 102 1.01 11.70 1.01
N VAL A 103 0.24 10.75 1.57
CA VAL A 103 -0.70 9.93 0.78
C VAL A 103 -2.05 10.61 0.55
N LYS A 104 -2.19 11.88 0.95
CA LYS A 104 -3.38 12.73 0.74
C LYS A 104 -4.67 12.15 1.34
N ILE A 105 -4.56 11.44 2.45
CA ILE A 105 -5.69 11.10 3.33
C ILE A 105 -6.01 12.30 4.24
N LEU A 106 -4.99 13.01 4.70
CA LEU A 106 -5.13 14.27 5.42
C LEU A 106 -4.66 15.46 4.56
N THR A 107 -5.30 16.60 4.78
CA THR A 107 -4.87 17.91 4.26
C THR A 107 -3.76 18.52 5.12
N ALA A 108 -3.19 19.64 4.67
CA ALA A 108 -2.11 20.33 5.39
C ALA A 108 -2.53 20.83 6.78
N ASP A 109 -3.79 21.25 6.90
CA ASP A 109 -4.51 21.66 8.12
C ASP A 109 -5.04 20.47 8.94
N ARG A 110 -4.64 19.24 8.60
CA ARG A 110 -4.96 17.98 9.31
C ARG A 110 -6.45 17.62 9.28
N GLN A 111 -7.19 18.09 8.29
CA GLN A 111 -8.56 17.67 8.04
C GLN A 111 -8.59 16.46 7.11
N PRO A 112 -9.63 15.61 7.17
CA PRO A 112 -9.85 14.57 6.18
C PRO A 112 -9.91 15.17 4.78
N ALA A 113 -9.08 14.66 3.87
CA ALA A 113 -9.12 15.09 2.48
C ALA A 113 -10.38 14.57 1.80
N ALA A 114 -11.03 15.42 0.99
CA ALA A 114 -12.07 14.95 0.08
C ALA A 114 -11.41 14.05 -0.97
N MET A 115 -11.63 12.74 -0.84
CA MET A 115 -11.12 11.72 -1.75
C MET A 115 -12.27 10.83 -2.18
N GLN A 116 -12.43 10.65 -3.49
CA GLN A 116 -13.32 9.65 -4.06
C GLN A 116 -12.48 8.39 -4.36
N GLY A 117 -12.94 7.24 -3.90
CA GLY A 117 -12.28 5.95 -4.14
C GLY A 117 -11.21 5.60 -3.10
N MET A 118 -10.14 4.95 -3.57
CA MET A 118 -9.10 4.32 -2.73
C MET A 118 -7.85 5.20 -2.55
N VAL A 119 -7.54 6.06 -3.51
CA VAL A 119 -6.35 6.91 -3.51
C VAL A 119 -6.62 8.26 -4.19
N ASN A 120 -5.99 9.32 -3.68
CA ASN A 120 -6.10 10.64 -4.27
C ASN A 120 -5.35 10.68 -5.61
N GLN A 121 -5.98 11.22 -6.66
CA GLN A 121 -5.43 11.30 -8.01
C GLN A 121 -4.07 12.03 -8.08
N MET A 122 -3.81 12.97 -7.17
CA MET A 122 -2.51 13.67 -7.09
C MET A 122 -1.35 12.71 -6.76
N VAL A 123 -1.62 11.65 -5.98
CA VAL A 123 -0.60 10.65 -5.62
C VAL A 123 -0.22 9.78 -6.81
N ILE A 124 -1.18 9.50 -7.70
CA ILE A 124 -1.04 8.63 -8.86
C ILE A 124 -1.06 9.40 -10.21
N GLN A 125 -0.72 10.69 -10.18
CA GLN A 125 -0.80 11.55 -11.36
C GLN A 125 0.16 11.10 -12.49
N LYS A 126 1.37 10.67 -12.14
CA LYS A 126 2.40 10.25 -13.11
C LYS A 126 2.33 8.75 -13.37
N ASN A 127 2.65 8.33 -14.59
CA ASN A 127 2.68 6.90 -14.97
C ASN A 127 3.60 6.06 -14.06
N CYS A 128 4.74 6.60 -13.63
CA CYS A 128 5.61 5.92 -12.67
C CYS A 128 4.95 5.73 -11.29
N CYS A 129 4.13 6.67 -10.83
CA CYS A 129 3.35 6.54 -9.60
C CYS A 129 2.23 5.51 -9.75
N LYS A 130 1.52 5.51 -10.88
CA LYS A 130 0.49 4.50 -11.17
C LYS A 130 1.07 3.07 -11.13
N ARG A 131 2.25 2.86 -11.73
CA ARG A 131 2.98 1.57 -11.67
C ARG A 131 3.36 1.20 -10.23
N ALA A 132 3.84 2.15 -9.45
CA ALA A 132 4.20 1.92 -8.05
C ALA A 132 2.96 1.60 -7.18
N PHE A 133 1.83 2.27 -7.45
CA PHE A 133 0.55 1.99 -6.82
C PHE A 133 0.04 0.59 -7.17
N LEU A 134 0.02 0.23 -8.46
CA LEU A 134 -0.35 -1.11 -8.93
C LEU A 134 0.52 -2.20 -8.29
N ARG A 135 1.83 -1.97 -8.15
CA ARG A 135 2.73 -2.89 -7.45
C ARG A 135 2.31 -3.09 -6.00
N GLY A 136 2.04 -2.02 -5.26
CA GLY A 136 1.55 -2.12 -3.88
C GLY A 136 0.21 -2.85 -3.77
N ALA A 137 -0.74 -2.55 -4.66
CA ALA A 137 -2.04 -3.21 -4.71
C ALA A 137 -1.90 -4.72 -5.00
N PHE A 138 -1.06 -5.09 -5.96
CA PHE A 138 -0.78 -6.49 -6.28
C PHE A 138 -0.13 -7.24 -5.11
N LEU A 139 0.84 -6.63 -4.44
CA LEU A 139 1.49 -7.23 -3.27
C LEU A 139 0.47 -7.52 -2.16
N CYS A 140 -0.46 -6.60 -1.92
CA CYS A 140 -1.49 -6.68 -0.90
C CYS A 140 -2.62 -7.67 -1.22
N ALA A 141 -3.21 -7.54 -2.42
CA ALA A 141 -4.49 -8.17 -2.75
C ALA A 141 -4.54 -8.79 -4.15
N GLY A 142 -3.42 -8.82 -4.86
CA GLY A 142 -3.36 -9.37 -6.22
C GLY A 142 -2.96 -10.83 -6.30
N SER A 143 -3.34 -11.47 -7.40
CA SER A 143 -2.88 -12.82 -7.76
C SER A 143 -2.65 -12.90 -9.27
N ILE A 144 -1.74 -13.79 -9.69
CA ILE A 144 -1.46 -14.05 -11.09
C ILE A 144 -1.20 -15.55 -11.30
N SER A 145 -1.87 -16.13 -12.30
CA SER A 145 -1.69 -17.52 -12.68
C SER A 145 -0.37 -17.73 -13.42
N ASP A 146 0.13 -18.97 -13.40
CA ASP A 146 1.24 -19.37 -14.25
C ASP A 146 0.81 -19.23 -15.72
N PRO A 147 1.45 -18.34 -16.52
CA PRO A 147 1.08 -18.13 -17.90
C PRO A 147 1.29 -19.36 -18.78
N LYS A 148 2.05 -20.37 -18.33
CA LYS A 148 2.15 -21.67 -19.03
C LYS A 148 0.87 -22.52 -18.91
N LYS A 149 -0.04 -22.17 -18.00
CA LYS A 149 -1.29 -22.90 -17.73
C LYS A 149 -2.51 -22.11 -18.18
N PHE A 150 -2.66 -20.88 -17.70
CA PHE A 150 -3.78 -20.01 -18.03
C PHE A 150 -3.45 -18.54 -17.74
N TYR A 151 -4.02 -17.60 -18.50
CA TYR A 151 -3.82 -16.17 -18.32
C TYR A 151 -4.88 -15.59 -17.40
N HIS A 152 -4.51 -15.38 -16.13
CA HIS A 152 -5.36 -14.72 -15.16
C HIS A 152 -4.54 -13.79 -14.28
N PHE A 153 -5.02 -12.56 -14.13
CA PHE A 153 -4.50 -11.57 -13.20
C PHE A 153 -5.69 -10.89 -12.55
N GLU A 154 -5.66 -10.74 -11.23
CA GLU A 154 -6.72 -10.10 -10.47
C GLU A 154 -6.16 -9.28 -9.31
N ILE A 155 -6.96 -8.32 -8.85
CA ILE A 155 -6.75 -7.59 -7.60
C ILE A 155 -8.09 -7.55 -6.86
N VAL A 156 -8.15 -8.18 -5.69
CA VAL A 156 -9.37 -8.25 -4.89
C VAL A 156 -9.63 -6.90 -4.22
N CYS A 157 -10.79 -6.31 -4.50
CA CYS A 157 -11.22 -5.04 -3.93
C CYS A 157 -12.43 -5.22 -3.00
N THR A 158 -12.46 -4.52 -1.88
CA THR A 158 -13.53 -4.64 -0.87
C THR A 158 -14.77 -3.79 -1.17
N SER A 159 -14.73 -2.95 -2.20
CA SER A 159 -15.86 -2.11 -2.61
C SER A 159 -15.85 -1.83 -4.11
N SER A 160 -17.02 -1.48 -4.65
CA SER A 160 -17.19 -1.19 -6.08
C SER A 160 -16.39 0.03 -6.53
N GLU A 161 -16.24 1.04 -5.65
CA GLU A 161 -15.49 2.27 -5.90
C GLU A 161 -14.00 1.98 -6.01
N LYS A 162 -13.46 1.12 -5.12
CA LYS A 162 -12.06 0.66 -5.23
C LYS A 162 -11.85 -0.12 -6.53
N ALA A 163 -12.77 -1.02 -6.87
CA ALA A 163 -12.69 -1.82 -8.09
C ALA A 163 -12.70 -0.94 -9.36
N ARG A 164 -13.59 0.06 -9.44
CA ARG A 164 -13.65 1.03 -10.55
C ARG A 164 -12.36 1.82 -10.69
N GLN A 165 -11.84 2.39 -9.60
CA GLN A 165 -10.59 3.15 -9.66
C GLN A 165 -9.39 2.24 -10.03
N MET A 166 -9.38 0.97 -9.62
CA MET A 166 -8.35 0.01 -10.06
C MET A 166 -8.46 -0.29 -11.56
N GLN A 167 -9.69 -0.50 -12.06
CA GLN A 167 -9.96 -0.72 -13.47
C GLN A 167 -9.46 0.45 -14.32
N GLU A 168 -9.81 1.69 -13.96
CA GLU A 168 -9.34 2.90 -14.65
C GLU A 168 -7.81 3.01 -14.65
N LEU A 169 -7.17 2.67 -13.53
CA LEU A 169 -5.72 2.71 -13.39
C LEU A 169 -5.03 1.73 -14.36
N ILE A 170 -5.54 0.50 -14.46
CA ILE A 170 -5.03 -0.53 -15.36
C ILE A 170 -5.29 -0.14 -16.82
N GLN A 171 -6.51 0.30 -17.14
CA GLN A 171 -6.89 0.75 -18.48
C GLN A 171 -6.09 1.96 -18.95
N SER A 172 -5.60 2.80 -18.04
CA SER A 172 -4.70 3.92 -18.41
C SER A 172 -3.34 3.49 -18.96
N PHE A 173 -3.03 2.19 -18.93
CA PHE A 173 -1.89 1.57 -19.60
C PHE A 173 -2.30 0.75 -20.84
N GLU A 174 -3.50 0.97 -21.37
CA GLU A 174 -4.04 0.25 -22.54
C GLU A 174 -4.17 -1.27 -22.29
N ILE A 175 -4.43 -1.64 -21.03
CA ILE A 175 -4.68 -3.02 -20.62
C ILE A 175 -6.16 -3.16 -20.29
N ASP A 176 -6.84 -4.08 -20.98
CA ASP A 176 -8.23 -4.38 -20.70
C ASP A 176 -8.40 -4.97 -19.30
N ALA A 177 -9.26 -4.33 -18.49
CA ALA A 177 -9.63 -4.80 -17.16
C ALA A 177 -11.15 -4.81 -17.00
N LYS A 178 -11.66 -5.82 -16.29
CA LYS A 178 -13.08 -5.98 -15.98
C LYS A 178 -13.26 -6.18 -14.47
N ILE A 179 -14.38 -5.70 -13.96
CA ILE A 179 -14.85 -6.03 -12.60
C ILE A 179 -15.73 -7.27 -12.74
N VAL A 180 -15.44 -8.30 -11.94
CA VAL A 180 -16.13 -9.59 -11.93
C VAL A 180 -16.86 -9.77 -10.60
#